data_AF-Q9KRF2-F1
#
_entry.id   AF-Q9KRF2-F1
#
_cell.length_a   1.000
_cell.length_b   1.000
_cell.length_c   1.000
_cell.angle_alpha   90.00
_cell.angle_beta   90.00
_cell.angle_gamma   90.00
#
_symmetry.space_group_name_H-M   'P 1'
#
loop_
_entity.id
_entity.type
_entity.pdbx_description
1 polymer ?
#
loop_
_entity_poly.entity_id
_entity_poly.type
_entity_poly.pdbx_seq_one_letter_code
_entity_poly.pdbx_strand_id
1 'polypeptide(L)'
;MSHLRLANGREILVQQADIELEIAGNELFARYIGLHNRPFERRYPLFSTLLDVESDARLVGDGFQMLSQASGTLSHIQEVGRCPDNNLSYRIYPHDAPKRFYNTLMIEAAGRYLLFGFTSCQRFAGFFEVHRHPQHWVLSAFIDGEETRPQDWITNQLESVICLEGESMSELYQAYAEAISRQHPPRPHLKDPAPMGWCSWYAYYAEVTEQDIKENVAILAERHPELEWVLLDDGYQAFMGDWLTPSQKFPSGIEQVIADIRAQGKKPAIWLAPFIAEADSAVFRQHPDWFVKNAAGQPLKAEEITYGGWRCTPWYVLDCSHPDVQEHLTQVVKTLREEWGVELFKLDANYWGTLQGQRFQSGVTGVEAYRMGM
;
A
#
# COMPACT_ATOMS: atom_id res chain seq x y z
N MET A 1 -23.69 13.60 17.82
CA MET A 1 -22.96 14.22 16.70
C MET A 1 -22.53 15.60 17.14
N SER A 2 -21.28 15.96 16.89
CA SER A 2 -20.73 17.29 17.20
C SER A 2 -20.34 18.00 15.91
N HIS A 3 -20.52 19.32 15.89
CA HIS A 3 -20.06 20.18 14.79
C HIS A 3 -18.70 20.75 15.16
N LEU A 4 -17.76 20.67 14.24
CA LEU A 4 -16.44 21.28 14.37
C LEU A 4 -16.19 22.18 13.16
N ARG A 5 -15.36 23.22 13.35
CA ARG A 5 -15.01 24.17 12.29
C ARG A 5 -13.50 24.27 12.15
N LEU A 6 -13.01 24.04 10.94
CA LEU A 6 -11.59 24.11 10.60
C LEU A 6 -11.14 25.55 10.37
N ALA A 7 -9.82 25.80 10.33
CA ALA A 7 -9.26 27.14 10.15
C ALA A 7 -9.63 27.78 8.79
N ASN A 8 -9.82 26.99 7.74
CA ASN A 8 -10.36 27.44 6.45
C ASN A 8 -11.88 27.70 6.46
N GLY A 9 -12.53 27.59 7.61
CA GLY A 9 -13.94 27.85 7.80
C GLY A 9 -14.86 26.67 7.48
N ARG A 10 -14.33 25.55 6.97
CA ARG A 10 -15.09 24.33 6.67
C ARG A 10 -15.71 23.74 7.92
N GLU A 11 -17.00 23.42 7.83
CA GLU A 11 -17.73 22.75 8.90
C GLU A 11 -17.75 21.24 8.67
N ILE A 12 -17.42 20.49 9.71
CA ILE A 12 -17.50 19.03 9.71
C ILE A 12 -18.47 18.56 10.78
N LEU A 13 -19.12 17.43 10.51
CA LEU A 13 -20.01 16.75 11.42
C LEU A 13 -19.38 15.43 11.85
N VAL A 14 -19.05 15.28 13.12
CA VAL A 14 -18.54 14.02 13.69
C VAL A 14 -19.69 13.03 13.78
N GLN A 15 -19.52 11.87 13.13
CA GLN A 15 -20.60 10.90 12.95
C GLN A 15 -20.72 9.89 14.11
N GLN A 16 -19.63 9.65 14.84
CA GLN A 16 -19.59 8.64 15.90
C GLN A 16 -19.42 9.27 17.28
N ALA A 17 -20.15 8.73 18.26
CA ALA A 17 -20.03 9.17 19.66
C ALA A 17 -18.75 8.62 20.32
N ASP A 18 -18.25 7.50 19.81
CA ASP A 18 -17.10 6.76 20.35
C ASP A 18 -15.74 7.37 19.97
N ILE A 19 -15.71 8.43 19.17
CA ILE A 19 -14.49 9.09 18.72
C ILE A 19 -14.48 10.57 19.09
N GLU A 20 -13.28 11.12 19.26
CA GLU A 20 -13.06 12.55 19.34
C GLU A 20 -12.19 13.04 18.17
N LEU A 21 -12.65 14.16 17.60
CA LEU A 21 -12.04 15.07 16.63
C LEU A 21 -11.11 16.13 17.22
N GLU A 22 -9.80 15.93 17.42
CA GLU A 22 -8.93 17.07 17.77
C GLU A 22 -8.53 17.86 16.51
N ILE A 23 -8.61 19.19 16.54
CA ILE A 23 -8.27 20.06 15.40
C ILE A 23 -6.95 20.78 15.64
N ALA A 24 -6.02 20.69 14.69
CA ALA A 24 -4.89 21.59 14.56
C ALA A 24 -4.91 22.27 13.19
N GLY A 25 -5.43 23.51 13.14
CA GLY A 25 -5.59 24.25 11.89
C GLY A 25 -6.63 23.61 10.97
N ASN A 26 -6.17 22.96 9.91
CA ASN A 26 -7.00 22.25 8.93
C ASN A 26 -6.85 20.71 8.99
N GLU A 27 -6.11 20.21 9.98
CA GLU A 27 -5.86 18.79 10.21
C GLU A 27 -6.65 18.31 11.43
N LEU A 28 -7.21 17.10 11.31
CA LEU A 28 -8.05 16.41 12.28
C LEU A 28 -7.32 15.17 12.77
N PHE A 29 -7.26 14.98 14.08
CA PHE A 29 -6.64 13.82 14.71
C PHE A 29 -7.73 13.02 15.42
N ALA A 30 -8.03 11.84 14.87
CA ALA A 30 -9.05 10.98 15.44
C ALA A 30 -8.48 10.14 16.60
N ARG A 31 -9.25 10.03 17.68
CA ARG A 31 -8.97 9.10 18.78
C ARG A 31 -10.25 8.43 19.24
N TYR A 32 -10.15 7.16 19.62
CA TYR A 32 -11.23 6.45 20.30
C TYR A 32 -11.31 6.89 21.77
N ILE A 33 -12.53 7.17 22.26
CA ILE A 33 -12.75 7.71 23.61
C ILE A 33 -13.51 6.78 24.55
N GLY A 34 -13.78 5.54 24.12
CA GLY A 34 -14.11 4.48 25.07
C GLY A 34 -15.57 4.39 25.53
N LEU A 35 -16.56 4.97 24.83
CA LEU A 35 -17.95 4.88 25.30
C LEU A 35 -18.53 3.47 25.09
N HIS A 36 -18.20 2.80 23.99
CA HIS A 36 -18.66 1.44 23.68
C HIS A 36 -17.56 0.56 23.07
N ASN A 37 -17.38 -0.64 23.62
CA ASN A 37 -16.48 -1.66 23.08
C ASN A 37 -17.14 -2.47 21.93
N ARG A 38 -17.61 -1.78 20.89
CA ARG A 38 -18.18 -2.40 19.68
C ARG A 38 -17.07 -2.64 18.65
N PRO A 39 -17.19 -3.66 17.79
CA PRO A 39 -16.31 -3.80 16.63
C PRO A 39 -16.33 -2.52 15.78
N PHE A 40 -15.15 -2.11 15.32
CA PHE A 40 -15.04 -1.09 14.30
C PHE A 40 -15.30 -1.76 12.95
N GLU A 41 -16.47 -1.45 12.37
CA GLU A 41 -16.90 -2.04 11.11
C GLU A 41 -15.95 -1.68 9.96
N ARG A 42 -15.99 -2.44 8.86
CA ARG A 42 -15.19 -2.17 7.64
C ARG A 42 -15.50 -0.85 6.93
N ARG A 43 -16.51 -0.12 7.40
CA ARG A 43 -16.89 1.21 6.93
C ARG A 43 -17.27 2.06 8.15
N TYR A 44 -16.28 2.35 8.99
CA TYR A 44 -16.48 3.11 10.22
C TYR A 44 -16.31 4.61 9.95
N PRO A 45 -17.35 5.44 10.09
CA PRO A 45 -17.26 6.85 9.71
C PRO A 45 -16.54 7.68 10.77
N LEU A 46 -15.70 8.61 10.32
CA LEU A 46 -15.07 9.62 11.15
C LEU A 46 -15.91 10.90 11.17
N PHE A 47 -16.09 11.50 10.00
CA PHE A 47 -16.84 12.74 9.84
C PHE A 47 -17.44 12.87 8.44
N SER A 48 -18.36 13.82 8.28
CA SER A 48 -18.81 14.30 6.98
C SER A 48 -18.78 15.82 6.88
N THR A 49 -18.64 16.32 5.65
CA THR A 49 -18.69 17.75 5.33
C THR A 49 -19.54 17.97 4.08
N LEU A 50 -20.21 19.11 4.01
CA LEU A 50 -20.76 19.60 2.76
C LEU A 50 -19.63 19.93 1.79
N LEU A 51 -19.84 19.62 0.51
CA LEU A 51 -18.99 20.08 -0.58
C LEU A 51 -19.61 21.33 -1.18
N ASP A 52 -19.01 22.49 -0.90
CA ASP A 52 -19.41 23.80 -1.43
C ASP A 52 -18.86 23.97 -2.86
N VAL A 53 -19.39 23.14 -3.77
CA VAL A 53 -18.94 22.99 -5.15
C VAL A 53 -20.13 22.99 -6.11
N GLU A 54 -19.85 23.20 -7.39
CA GLU A 54 -20.87 23.11 -8.44
C GLU A 54 -21.51 21.73 -8.50
N SER A 55 -22.70 21.64 -9.09
CA SER A 55 -23.50 20.42 -9.10
C SER A 55 -22.79 19.22 -9.74
N ASP A 56 -21.81 19.44 -10.60
CA ASP A 56 -21.05 18.39 -11.26
C ASP A 56 -19.55 18.72 -11.35
N ALA A 57 -18.98 19.12 -10.22
CA ALA A 57 -17.56 19.40 -10.09
C ALA A 57 -16.67 18.20 -10.52
N ARG A 58 -15.48 18.52 -11.03
CA ARG A 58 -14.48 17.51 -11.42
C ARG A 58 -13.72 17.01 -10.22
N LEU A 59 -13.27 15.76 -10.30
CA LEU A 59 -12.50 15.13 -9.23
C LEU A 59 -11.38 14.23 -9.77
N VAL A 60 -10.39 14.01 -8.91
CA VAL A 60 -9.40 12.94 -9.04
C VAL A 60 -9.08 12.42 -7.65
N GLY A 61 -8.98 11.10 -7.51
CA GLY A 61 -8.61 10.48 -6.24
C GLY A 61 -8.00 9.11 -6.45
N ASP A 62 -7.21 8.71 -5.48
CA ASP A 62 -6.44 7.47 -5.56
C ASP A 62 -7.26 6.27 -5.09
N GLY A 63 -6.88 5.12 -5.63
CA GLY A 63 -7.28 3.84 -5.08
C GLY A 63 -6.38 3.40 -3.93
N PHE A 64 -6.66 2.21 -3.40
CA PHE A 64 -5.90 1.63 -2.30
C PHE A 64 -4.48 1.25 -2.70
N GLN A 65 -4.29 0.89 -3.97
CA GLN A 65 -3.00 0.46 -4.50
C GLN A 65 -2.66 1.19 -5.80
N MET A 66 -1.37 1.14 -6.17
CA MET A 66 -0.73 1.93 -7.24
C MET A 66 -1.42 1.87 -8.62
N LEU A 67 -2.11 0.77 -8.93
CA LEU A 67 -2.78 0.53 -10.22
C LEU A 67 -4.25 0.98 -10.23
N SER A 68 -4.76 1.53 -9.13
CA SER A 68 -6.13 2.02 -9.00
C SER A 68 -6.13 3.54 -8.82
N GLN A 69 -6.88 4.21 -9.67
CA GLN A 69 -7.12 5.65 -9.60
C GLN A 69 -8.45 5.94 -10.32
N ALA A 70 -9.18 6.94 -9.84
CA ALA A 70 -10.42 7.39 -10.45
C ALA A 70 -10.43 8.91 -10.69
N SER A 71 -11.14 9.31 -11.74
CA SER A 71 -11.37 10.71 -12.10
C SER A 71 -12.80 10.90 -12.65
N GLY A 72 -13.06 12.01 -13.33
CA GLY A 72 -14.37 12.34 -13.90
C GLY A 72 -15.05 13.47 -13.14
N THR A 73 -16.37 13.37 -12.97
CA THR A 73 -17.19 14.35 -12.26
C THR A 73 -17.94 13.69 -11.10
N LEU A 74 -18.47 14.50 -10.18
CA LEU A 74 -19.23 14.01 -9.04
C LEU A 74 -20.42 13.12 -9.46
N SER A 75 -21.08 13.41 -10.59
CA SER A 75 -22.17 12.57 -11.11
C SER A 75 -21.71 11.41 -11.98
N HIS A 76 -20.47 11.44 -12.49
CA HIS A 76 -19.92 10.42 -13.37
C HIS A 76 -18.45 10.13 -13.08
N ILE A 77 -18.22 9.26 -12.10
CA ILE A 77 -16.89 8.77 -11.73
C ILE A 77 -16.44 7.71 -12.74
N GLN A 78 -15.19 7.84 -13.19
CA GLN A 78 -14.54 6.94 -14.15
C GLN A 78 -13.28 6.35 -13.53
N GLU A 79 -13.11 5.05 -13.67
CA GLU A 79 -11.85 4.38 -13.37
C GLU A 79 -10.83 4.70 -14.46
N VAL A 80 -9.67 5.24 -14.07
CA VAL A 80 -8.55 5.53 -14.98
C VAL A 80 -7.35 4.63 -14.73
N GLY A 81 -7.25 4.05 -13.54
CA GLY A 81 -6.28 3.01 -13.21
C GLY A 81 -6.58 1.69 -13.93
N ARG A 82 -5.52 0.90 -14.19
CA ARG A 82 -5.63 -0.41 -14.86
C ARG A 82 -6.47 -1.41 -14.05
N CYS A 83 -6.41 -1.31 -12.72
CA CYS A 83 -6.94 -2.31 -11.80
C CYS A 83 -7.81 -1.63 -10.74
N PRO A 84 -9.11 -1.40 -10.98
CA PRO A 84 -10.00 -0.81 -10.00
C PRO A 84 -10.19 -1.69 -8.76
N ASP A 85 -10.23 -1.06 -7.60
CA ASP A 85 -10.29 -1.72 -6.29
C ASP A 85 -11.61 -2.43 -5.95
N ASN A 86 -12.65 -2.23 -6.75
CA ASN A 86 -13.96 -2.88 -6.63
C ASN A 86 -14.27 -3.79 -7.84
N ASN A 87 -13.32 -3.98 -8.75
CA ASN A 87 -13.45 -4.93 -9.84
C ASN A 87 -13.29 -6.36 -9.32
N LEU A 88 -13.93 -7.34 -9.98
CA LEU A 88 -13.81 -8.77 -9.68
C LEU A 88 -12.36 -9.26 -9.52
N SER A 89 -11.42 -8.70 -10.30
CA SER A 89 -10.03 -9.17 -10.33
C SER A 89 -9.12 -8.57 -9.27
N TYR A 90 -9.33 -7.34 -8.78
CA TYR A 90 -8.44 -6.64 -7.80
C TYR A 90 -9.25 -6.10 -6.62
N ARG A 91 -10.25 -6.88 -6.22
CA ARG A 91 -11.24 -6.46 -5.25
C ARG A 91 -10.65 -6.35 -3.86
N ILE A 92 -10.85 -5.21 -3.22
CA ILE A 92 -10.54 -5.01 -1.80
C ILE A 92 -11.78 -4.57 -1.00
N TYR A 93 -12.87 -4.22 -1.69
CA TYR A 93 -14.20 -3.98 -1.10
C TYR A 93 -15.31 -4.41 -2.09
N PRO A 94 -16.56 -4.61 -1.63
CA PRO A 94 -17.63 -5.13 -2.48
C PRO A 94 -17.85 -4.32 -3.76
N HIS A 95 -18.09 -5.01 -4.88
CA HIS A 95 -18.25 -4.40 -6.21
C HIS A 95 -19.43 -3.42 -6.34
N ASP A 96 -20.43 -3.60 -5.49
CA ASP A 96 -21.69 -2.85 -5.41
C ASP A 96 -21.63 -1.74 -4.36
N ALA A 97 -20.54 -1.64 -3.60
CA ALA A 97 -20.35 -0.55 -2.65
C ALA A 97 -20.06 0.78 -3.38
N PRO A 98 -20.35 1.92 -2.75
CA PRO A 98 -19.94 3.22 -3.26
C PRO A 98 -18.44 3.27 -3.56
N LYS A 99 -18.07 4.03 -4.60
CA LYS A 99 -16.66 4.25 -4.92
C LYS A 99 -15.94 4.85 -3.71
N ARG A 100 -14.86 4.19 -3.32
CA ARG A 100 -13.93 4.65 -2.28
C ARG A 100 -12.72 5.31 -2.94
N PHE A 101 -12.35 6.49 -2.43
CA PHE A 101 -11.10 7.18 -2.75
C PHE A 101 -10.17 7.04 -1.53
N TYR A 102 -9.14 6.22 -1.64
CA TYR A 102 -8.21 5.96 -0.54
C TYR A 102 -7.13 7.02 -0.49
N ASN A 103 -6.69 7.36 0.72
CA ASN A 103 -5.67 8.37 1.01
C ASN A 103 -6.03 9.80 0.59
N THR A 104 -6.32 10.06 -0.69
CA THR A 104 -6.51 11.42 -1.22
C THR A 104 -7.71 11.52 -2.17
N LEU A 105 -8.44 12.63 -2.04
CA LEU A 105 -9.44 13.09 -3.00
C LEU A 105 -9.28 14.60 -3.25
N MET A 106 -9.09 14.96 -4.51
CA MET A 106 -9.02 16.32 -5.02
C MET A 106 -10.30 16.64 -5.80
N ILE A 107 -10.89 17.80 -5.52
CA ILE A 107 -12.10 18.29 -6.19
C ILE A 107 -11.86 19.71 -6.69
N GLU A 108 -12.11 19.96 -7.97
CA GLU A 108 -12.07 21.29 -8.58
C GLU A 108 -13.41 22.00 -8.33
N ALA A 109 -13.39 23.26 -7.88
CA ALA A 109 -14.59 24.05 -7.63
C ALA A 109 -14.37 25.51 -8.05
N ALA A 110 -15.16 26.07 -8.97
CA ALA A 110 -15.14 27.46 -9.46
C ALA A 110 -13.89 28.31 -9.11
N GLY A 111 -12.73 28.00 -9.70
CA GLY A 111 -11.49 28.79 -9.51
C GLY A 111 -10.68 28.46 -8.25
N ARG A 112 -11.03 27.40 -7.53
CA ARG A 112 -10.32 26.84 -6.38
C ARG A 112 -10.31 25.31 -6.42
N TYR A 113 -9.60 24.71 -5.48
CA TYR A 113 -9.45 23.28 -5.30
C TYR A 113 -9.71 22.91 -3.84
N LEU A 114 -10.34 21.76 -3.61
CA LEU A 114 -10.52 21.14 -2.31
C LEU A 114 -9.68 19.85 -2.27
N LEU A 115 -8.79 19.71 -1.29
CA LEU A 115 -8.03 18.49 -1.05
C LEU A 115 -8.45 17.89 0.29
N PHE A 116 -8.87 16.62 0.25
CA PHE A 116 -9.08 15.79 1.44
C PHE A 116 -8.04 14.69 1.44
N GLY A 117 -7.27 14.58 2.51
CA GLY A 117 -6.12 13.67 2.58
C GLY A 117 -6.00 13.01 3.94
N PHE A 118 -5.94 11.68 4.01
CA PHE A 118 -5.47 10.98 5.22
C PHE A 118 -3.98 11.22 5.37
N THR A 119 -3.58 11.88 6.46
CA THR A 119 -2.18 12.20 6.72
C THR A 119 -1.45 11.10 7.46
N SER A 120 -2.19 10.17 8.07
CA SER A 120 -1.66 8.95 8.66
C SER A 120 -2.31 7.69 8.07
N CYS A 121 -1.60 6.58 8.21
CA CYS A 121 -2.07 5.23 7.91
C CYS A 121 -1.25 4.28 8.79
N GLN A 122 -1.52 4.36 10.10
CA GLN A 122 -0.79 3.60 11.12
C GLN A 122 -1.46 2.25 11.38
N ARG A 123 -2.79 2.22 11.31
CA ARG A 123 -3.62 1.09 11.69
C ARG A 123 -4.77 0.82 10.75
N PHE A 124 -5.42 1.85 10.24
CA PHE A 124 -6.59 1.65 9.39
C PHE A 124 -6.38 2.29 8.04
N ALA A 125 -6.89 1.61 7.02
CA ALA A 125 -6.99 2.20 5.70
C ALA A 125 -8.06 3.30 5.72
N GLY A 126 -7.65 4.53 5.45
CA GLY A 126 -8.53 5.68 5.34
C GLY A 126 -9.07 5.87 3.92
N PHE A 127 -10.37 6.14 3.79
CA PHE A 127 -10.98 6.45 2.50
C PHE A 127 -12.11 7.47 2.59
N PHE A 128 -12.39 8.10 1.46
CA PHE A 128 -13.51 9.02 1.27
C PHE A 128 -14.56 8.42 0.36
N GLU A 129 -15.81 8.75 0.63
CA GLU A 129 -16.92 8.55 -0.30
C GLU A 129 -17.66 9.87 -0.50
N VAL A 130 -18.21 10.07 -1.69
CA VAL A 130 -19.02 11.25 -2.02
C VAL A 130 -20.44 10.81 -2.36
N HIS A 131 -21.42 11.46 -1.73
CA HIS A 131 -22.84 11.12 -1.82
C HIS A 131 -23.67 12.32 -2.22
N ARG A 132 -24.66 12.11 -3.09
CA ARG A 132 -25.60 13.16 -3.48
C ARG A 132 -26.76 13.23 -2.48
N HIS A 133 -26.90 14.36 -1.79
CA HIS A 133 -28.14 14.76 -1.15
C HIS A 133 -28.97 15.63 -2.11
N PRO A 134 -30.28 15.82 -1.88
CA PRO A 134 -31.18 16.43 -2.87
C PRO A 134 -30.71 17.76 -3.48
N GLN A 135 -29.95 18.57 -2.74
CA GLN A 135 -29.47 19.88 -3.18
C GLN A 135 -27.96 20.06 -3.12
N HIS A 136 -27.22 19.17 -2.45
CA HIS A 136 -25.79 19.35 -2.18
C HIS A 136 -25.06 18.00 -2.23
N TRP A 137 -23.74 18.07 -2.40
CA TRP A 137 -22.87 16.91 -2.28
C TRP A 137 -22.30 16.84 -0.86
N VAL A 138 -22.17 15.63 -0.34
CA VAL A 138 -21.58 15.36 0.97
C VAL A 138 -20.39 14.45 0.78
N LEU A 139 -19.25 14.84 1.34
CA LEU A 139 -18.09 13.98 1.47
C LEU A 139 -18.10 13.38 2.88
N SER A 140 -17.85 12.08 2.97
CA SER A 140 -17.70 11.37 4.25
C SER A 140 -16.35 10.67 4.28
N ALA A 141 -15.62 10.83 5.38
CA ALA A 141 -14.37 10.15 5.66
C ALA A 141 -14.61 8.92 6.53
N PHE A 142 -13.98 7.80 6.16
CA PHE A 142 -14.11 6.52 6.83
C PHE A 142 -12.74 5.90 7.08
N ILE A 143 -12.67 5.03 8.08
CA ILE A 143 -11.61 4.05 8.23
C ILE A 143 -12.19 2.64 8.03
N ASP A 144 -11.42 1.75 7.41
CA ASP A 144 -11.75 0.33 7.40
C ASP A 144 -11.32 -0.29 8.73
N GLY A 145 -12.28 -0.52 9.63
CA GLY A 145 -12.02 -1.03 10.97
C GLY A 145 -11.65 -2.51 11.06
N GLU A 146 -11.74 -3.24 9.94
CA GLU A 146 -11.48 -4.69 9.84
C GLU A 146 -12.23 -5.55 10.86
N GLU A 147 -13.37 -5.08 11.39
CA GLU A 147 -14.13 -5.72 12.48
C GLU A 147 -13.33 -5.89 13.79
N THR A 148 -12.25 -5.12 13.96
CA THR A 148 -11.41 -5.15 15.16
C THR A 148 -12.12 -4.52 16.36
N ARG A 149 -11.77 -4.96 17.57
CA ARG A 149 -12.41 -4.47 18.81
C ARG A 149 -11.45 -3.64 19.64
N PRO A 150 -11.89 -2.48 20.19
CA PRO A 150 -11.03 -1.62 21.01
C PRO A 150 -10.31 -2.28 22.19
N GLN A 151 -10.92 -3.30 22.80
CA GLN A 151 -10.30 -4.09 23.86
C GLN A 151 -8.99 -4.79 23.46
N ASP A 152 -8.78 -5.06 22.17
CA ASP A 152 -7.61 -5.77 21.65
C ASP A 152 -6.52 -4.78 21.19
N TRP A 153 -6.70 -3.49 21.43
CA TRP A 153 -5.85 -2.43 20.91
C TRP A 153 -4.79 -2.00 21.92
N ILE A 154 -3.57 -1.74 21.42
CA ILE A 154 -2.46 -1.21 22.22
C ILE A 154 -2.57 0.33 22.36
N THR A 155 -3.22 0.98 21.40
CA THR A 155 -3.42 2.43 21.35
C THR A 155 -4.85 2.79 20.95
N ASN A 156 -5.34 3.91 21.48
CA ASN A 156 -6.63 4.50 21.10
C ASN A 156 -6.50 5.54 19.98
N GLN A 157 -5.28 5.78 19.48
CA GLN A 157 -5.06 6.66 18.34
C GLN A 157 -5.63 6.02 17.07
N LEU A 158 -6.39 6.81 16.31
CA LEU A 158 -6.91 6.46 14.99
C LEU A 158 -6.17 7.29 13.93
N GLU A 159 -6.70 7.33 12.70
CA GLU A 159 -6.06 8.05 11.61
C GLU A 159 -6.34 9.56 11.61
N SER A 160 -5.38 10.35 11.13
CA SER A 160 -5.51 11.79 10.94
C SER A 160 -5.87 12.15 9.49
N VAL A 161 -6.63 13.24 9.34
CA VAL A 161 -7.16 13.70 8.04
C VAL A 161 -6.99 15.21 7.92
N ILE A 162 -6.46 15.68 6.80
CA ILE A 162 -6.38 17.10 6.46
C ILE A 162 -7.45 17.49 5.44
N CYS A 163 -8.03 18.67 5.58
CA CYS A 163 -8.99 19.23 4.65
C CYS A 163 -8.52 20.62 4.21
N LEU A 164 -7.96 20.72 3.01
CA LEU A 164 -7.38 21.95 2.48
C LEU A 164 -8.25 22.56 1.39
N GLU A 165 -8.08 23.86 1.20
CA GLU A 165 -8.74 24.62 0.15
C GLU A 165 -7.81 25.74 -0.33
N GLY A 166 -7.73 25.97 -1.64
CA GLY A 166 -6.88 27.02 -2.21
C GLY A 166 -6.96 27.11 -3.73
N GLU A 167 -6.28 28.09 -4.32
CA GLU A 167 -6.32 28.39 -5.76
C GLU A 167 -5.29 27.58 -6.57
N SER A 168 -4.32 26.96 -5.91
CA SER A 168 -3.23 26.21 -6.54
C SER A 168 -3.21 24.75 -6.08
N MET A 169 -3.51 23.82 -7.00
CA MET A 169 -3.41 22.39 -6.74
C MET A 169 -2.01 21.98 -6.25
N SER A 170 -0.94 22.61 -6.78
CA SER A 170 0.43 22.34 -6.38
C SER A 170 0.69 22.71 -4.93
N GLU A 171 0.17 23.85 -4.46
CA GLU A 171 0.35 24.28 -3.07
C GLU A 171 -0.41 23.38 -2.10
N LEU A 172 -1.60 22.91 -2.49
CA LEU A 172 -2.37 21.95 -1.69
C LEU A 172 -1.63 20.62 -1.54
N TYR A 173 -1.08 20.08 -2.64
CA TYR A 173 -0.29 18.85 -2.57
C TYR A 173 0.98 19.01 -1.74
N GLN A 174 1.66 20.17 -1.83
CA GLN A 174 2.83 20.47 -1.02
C GLN A 174 2.48 20.48 0.47
N ALA A 175 1.41 21.18 0.86
CA ALA A 175 0.95 21.22 2.26
C ALA A 175 0.51 19.84 2.76
N TYR A 176 -0.11 19.02 1.90
CA TYR A 176 -0.48 17.65 2.22
C TYR A 176 0.75 16.75 2.41
N ALA A 177 1.75 16.84 1.53
CA ALA A 177 3.01 16.09 1.65
C ALA A 177 3.78 16.46 2.93
N GLU A 178 3.77 17.73 3.31
CA GLU A 178 4.32 18.19 4.60
C GLU A 178 3.55 17.60 5.78
N ALA A 179 2.24 17.46 5.69
CA ALA A 179 1.42 16.82 6.72
C ALA A 179 1.69 15.32 6.84
N ILE A 180 1.78 14.60 5.72
CA ILE A 180 2.21 13.19 5.69
C ILE A 180 3.59 13.07 6.35
N SER A 181 4.54 13.95 6.02
CA SER A 181 5.92 13.89 6.55
C SER A 181 5.99 14.10 8.07
N ARG A 182 4.99 14.75 8.70
CA ARG A 182 4.90 14.85 10.16
C ARG A 182 4.48 13.54 10.81
N GLN A 183 3.61 12.76 10.14
CA GLN A 183 3.14 11.46 10.62
C GLN A 183 4.07 10.30 10.24
N HIS A 184 4.72 10.42 9.10
CA HIS A 184 5.62 9.42 8.49
C HIS A 184 6.90 10.12 8.04
N PRO A 185 7.86 10.34 8.95
CA PRO A 185 9.12 11.00 8.61
C PRO A 185 9.82 10.32 7.43
N PRO A 186 10.31 11.09 6.45
CA PRO A 186 10.99 10.52 5.29
C PRO A 186 12.26 9.78 5.72
N ARG A 187 12.66 8.78 4.93
CA ARG A 187 13.92 8.06 5.16
C ARG A 187 15.11 9.02 5.02
N PRO A 188 16.19 8.87 5.82
CA PRO A 188 17.32 9.81 5.84
C PRO A 188 18.01 10.05 4.48
N HIS A 189 17.95 9.07 3.57
CA HIS A 189 18.66 9.06 2.29
C HIS A 189 17.84 9.58 1.10
N LEU A 190 16.73 10.28 1.32
CA LEU A 190 15.86 10.79 0.25
C LEU A 190 16.55 11.82 -0.68
N LYS A 191 17.72 12.33 -0.31
CA LYS A 191 18.47 13.34 -1.07
C LYS A 191 19.48 12.76 -2.06
N ASP A 192 19.67 11.45 -2.05
CA ASP A 192 20.56 10.78 -3.00
C ASP A 192 19.95 10.85 -4.42
N PRO A 193 20.77 10.97 -5.48
CA PRO A 193 20.27 10.96 -6.85
C PRO A 193 19.47 9.69 -7.14
N ALA A 194 18.38 9.83 -7.92
CA ALA A 194 17.58 8.68 -8.32
C ALA A 194 18.43 7.65 -9.08
N PRO A 195 18.34 6.35 -8.74
CA PRO A 195 19.13 5.30 -9.37
C PRO A 195 18.77 5.18 -10.87
N MET A 196 19.79 5.22 -11.73
CA MET A 196 19.63 4.99 -13.17
C MET A 196 20.24 3.64 -13.56
N GLY A 197 19.46 2.81 -14.24
CA GLY A 197 19.89 1.46 -14.57
C GLY A 197 18.95 0.71 -15.50
N TRP A 198 19.21 -0.59 -15.58
CA TRP A 198 18.49 -1.53 -16.42
C TRP A 198 17.69 -2.53 -15.59
N CYS A 199 16.53 -2.95 -16.09
CA CYS A 199 15.64 -3.93 -15.45
C CYS A 199 15.34 -5.07 -16.43
N SER A 200 15.51 -6.31 -15.98
CA SER A 200 15.31 -7.50 -16.82
C SER A 200 13.86 -7.74 -17.24
N TRP A 201 12.89 -7.25 -16.46
CA TRP A 201 11.46 -7.57 -16.64
C TRP A 201 10.92 -7.25 -18.03
N TYR A 202 11.21 -6.05 -18.54
CA TYR A 202 10.64 -5.59 -19.82
C TYR A 202 11.32 -6.17 -21.06
N ALA A 203 12.39 -6.97 -20.86
CA ALA A 203 13.06 -7.71 -21.93
C ALA A 203 12.69 -9.20 -21.90
N TYR A 204 12.68 -9.80 -20.70
CA TYR A 204 12.63 -11.25 -20.53
C TYR A 204 11.46 -11.75 -19.70
N TYR A 205 10.75 -10.86 -18.99
CA TYR A 205 9.78 -11.23 -17.96
C TYR A 205 10.37 -12.29 -17.02
N ALA A 206 9.54 -13.26 -16.60
CA ALA A 206 9.95 -14.35 -15.74
C ALA A 206 10.81 -15.42 -16.44
N GLU A 207 11.11 -15.30 -17.73
CA GLU A 207 11.97 -16.24 -18.46
C GLU A 207 13.45 -15.83 -18.48
N VAL A 208 13.81 -14.76 -17.75
CA VAL A 208 15.20 -14.31 -17.61
C VAL A 208 16.13 -15.45 -17.15
N THR A 209 17.31 -15.52 -17.77
CA THR A 209 18.36 -16.50 -17.45
C THR A 209 19.64 -15.81 -16.96
N GLU A 210 20.53 -16.59 -16.34
CA GLU A 210 21.86 -16.12 -15.95
C GLU A 210 22.67 -15.55 -17.14
N GLN A 211 22.56 -16.18 -18.31
CA GLN A 211 23.25 -15.74 -19.51
C GLN A 211 22.72 -14.39 -20.02
N ASP A 212 21.41 -14.17 -19.97
CA ASP A 212 20.80 -12.89 -20.33
C ASP A 212 21.35 -11.74 -19.48
N ILE A 213 21.46 -11.95 -18.16
CA ILE A 213 22.03 -10.97 -17.25
C ILE A 213 23.49 -10.69 -17.61
N LYS A 214 24.29 -11.74 -17.79
CA LYS A 214 25.72 -11.61 -18.12
C LYS A 214 25.96 -10.81 -19.40
N GLU A 215 25.20 -11.09 -20.46
CA GLU A 215 25.32 -10.38 -21.74
C GLU A 215 24.92 -8.90 -21.62
N ASN A 216 23.80 -8.61 -20.95
CA ASN A 216 23.35 -7.24 -20.76
C ASN A 216 24.32 -6.44 -19.87
N VAL A 217 24.86 -7.03 -18.81
CA VAL A 217 25.86 -6.37 -17.95
C VAL A 217 27.10 -5.99 -18.76
N ALA A 218 27.60 -6.90 -19.62
CA ALA A 218 28.74 -6.60 -20.48
C ALA A 218 28.45 -5.43 -21.44
N ILE A 219 27.27 -5.43 -22.07
CA ILE A 219 26.84 -4.33 -22.95
C ILE A 219 26.73 -3.01 -22.16
N LEU A 220 26.15 -3.03 -20.96
CA LEU A 220 26.02 -1.86 -20.11
C LEU A 220 27.38 -1.33 -19.67
N ALA A 221 28.35 -2.21 -19.36
CA ALA A 221 29.70 -1.80 -18.98
C ALA A 221 30.46 -1.15 -20.14
N GLU A 222 30.30 -1.68 -21.36
CA GLU A 222 30.99 -1.17 -22.55
C GLU A 222 30.34 0.10 -23.14
N ARG A 223 29.01 0.12 -23.26
CA ARG A 223 28.28 1.10 -24.07
C ARG A 223 27.47 2.12 -23.26
N HIS A 224 27.10 1.76 -22.04
CA HIS A 224 26.24 2.58 -21.18
C HIS A 224 26.81 2.70 -19.75
N PRO A 225 28.06 3.18 -19.58
CA PRO A 225 28.68 3.30 -18.27
C PRO A 225 27.87 4.16 -17.29
N GLU A 226 27.06 5.10 -17.79
CA GLU A 226 26.14 5.94 -17.02
C GLU A 226 24.97 5.19 -16.36
N LEU A 227 24.62 4.00 -16.88
CA LEU A 227 23.62 3.13 -16.29
C LEU A 227 24.31 2.23 -15.26
N GLU A 228 24.31 2.67 -14.01
CA GLU A 228 25.04 2.00 -12.93
C GLU A 228 24.31 0.75 -12.41
N TRP A 229 22.98 0.79 -12.36
CA TRP A 229 22.20 -0.24 -11.68
C TRP A 229 21.74 -1.37 -12.60
N VAL A 230 21.77 -2.60 -12.09
CA VAL A 230 21.27 -3.79 -12.78
C VAL A 230 20.25 -4.45 -11.86
N LEU A 231 18.97 -4.31 -12.21
CA LEU A 231 17.85 -4.91 -11.49
C LEU A 231 17.52 -6.28 -12.07
N LEU A 232 17.84 -7.32 -11.28
CA LEU A 232 17.37 -8.68 -11.49
C LEU A 232 15.92 -8.77 -10.99
N ASP A 233 14.97 -8.74 -11.95
CA ASP A 233 13.53 -8.78 -11.67
C ASP A 233 13.00 -10.22 -11.50
N ASP A 234 11.68 -10.38 -11.31
CA ASP A 234 10.99 -11.67 -11.12
C ASP A 234 11.46 -12.74 -12.12
N GLY A 235 11.82 -13.93 -11.59
CA GLY A 235 12.22 -15.11 -12.36
C GLY A 235 13.53 -15.75 -11.90
N TYR A 236 14.27 -15.11 -10.99
CA TYR A 236 15.51 -15.64 -10.43
C TYR A 236 15.26 -16.72 -9.37
N GLN A 237 14.17 -16.58 -8.61
CA GLN A 237 13.77 -17.46 -7.52
C GLN A 237 13.10 -18.74 -8.05
N ALA A 238 13.25 -19.85 -7.31
CA ALA A 238 12.64 -21.13 -7.66
C ALA A 238 11.11 -21.12 -7.52
N PHE A 239 10.61 -20.50 -6.44
CA PHE A 239 9.19 -20.36 -6.13
C PHE A 239 8.91 -18.98 -5.54
N MET A 240 7.68 -18.51 -5.69
CA MET A 240 7.19 -17.35 -4.95
C MET A 240 7.22 -17.66 -3.44
N GLY A 241 7.94 -16.86 -2.65
CA GLY A 241 8.18 -17.08 -1.22
C GLY A 241 9.55 -17.67 -0.89
N ASP A 242 10.24 -18.32 -1.85
CA ASP A 242 11.57 -18.94 -1.64
C ASP A 242 12.69 -18.07 -2.23
N TRP A 243 12.78 -16.83 -1.75
CA TRP A 243 13.63 -15.76 -2.32
C TRP A 243 15.14 -16.04 -2.30
N LEU A 244 15.61 -16.92 -1.42
CA LEU A 244 17.02 -17.31 -1.32
C LEU A 244 17.37 -18.54 -2.19
N THR A 245 16.39 -19.15 -2.84
CA THR A 245 16.59 -20.37 -3.65
C THR A 245 16.57 -20.01 -5.13
N PRO A 246 17.69 -20.16 -5.87
CA PRO A 246 17.73 -19.90 -7.31
C PRO A 246 16.88 -20.89 -8.10
N SER A 247 16.27 -20.42 -9.19
CA SER A 247 15.65 -21.28 -10.19
C SER A 247 16.71 -22.01 -11.03
N GLN A 248 16.28 -23.03 -11.79
CA GLN A 248 17.16 -23.79 -12.68
C GLN A 248 17.80 -22.94 -13.80
N LYS A 249 17.28 -21.73 -14.05
CA LYS A 249 17.82 -20.79 -15.04
C LYS A 249 19.07 -20.04 -14.54
N PHE A 250 19.40 -20.21 -13.26
CA PHE A 250 20.55 -19.61 -12.59
C PHE A 250 21.43 -20.70 -11.95
N PRO A 251 22.05 -21.58 -12.77
CA PRO A 251 22.80 -22.74 -12.29
C PRO A 251 24.00 -22.39 -11.39
N SER A 252 24.58 -21.19 -11.53
CA SER A 252 25.67 -20.73 -10.67
C SER A 252 25.18 -20.17 -9.32
N GLY A 253 23.86 -20.02 -9.14
CA GLY A 253 23.25 -19.36 -8.00
C GLY A 253 23.25 -17.84 -8.11
N ILE A 254 22.39 -17.19 -7.32
CA ILE A 254 22.20 -15.73 -7.39
C ILE A 254 23.39 -14.97 -6.82
N GLU A 255 24.00 -15.47 -5.73
CA GLU A 255 25.20 -14.87 -5.14
C GLU A 255 26.30 -14.65 -6.18
N GLN A 256 26.57 -15.64 -7.03
CA GLN A 256 27.57 -15.52 -8.09
C GLN A 256 27.17 -14.48 -9.16
N VAL A 257 25.90 -14.44 -9.55
CA VAL A 257 25.40 -13.42 -10.50
C VAL A 257 25.56 -12.01 -9.94
N ILE A 258 25.27 -11.81 -8.66
CA ILE A 258 25.45 -10.52 -7.98
C ILE A 258 26.95 -10.16 -7.93
N ALA A 259 27.83 -11.12 -7.65
CA ALA A 259 29.28 -10.91 -7.67
C ALA A 259 29.78 -10.52 -9.08
N ASP A 260 29.27 -11.16 -10.13
CA ASP A 260 29.64 -10.88 -11.53
C ASP A 260 29.19 -9.48 -11.97
N ILE A 261 27.99 -9.04 -11.57
CA ILE A 261 27.51 -7.66 -11.79
C ILE A 261 28.50 -6.65 -11.19
N ARG A 262 28.93 -6.88 -9.95
CA ARG A 262 29.87 -6.01 -9.23
C ARG A 262 31.26 -6.03 -9.88
N ALA A 263 31.73 -7.19 -10.33
CA ALA A 263 33.02 -7.34 -11.01
C ALA A 263 33.11 -6.51 -12.31
N GLN A 264 31.97 -6.23 -12.94
CA GLN A 264 31.85 -5.36 -14.13
C GLN A 264 31.65 -3.87 -13.78
N GLY A 265 31.78 -3.50 -12.50
CA GLY A 265 31.63 -2.12 -12.04
C GLY A 265 30.19 -1.62 -11.99
N LYS A 266 29.20 -2.52 -12.01
CA LYS A 266 27.77 -2.19 -11.89
C LYS A 266 27.25 -2.47 -10.48
N LYS A 267 26.13 -1.85 -10.13
CA LYS A 267 25.47 -1.95 -8.81
C LYS A 267 24.29 -2.92 -8.89
N PRO A 268 24.28 -4.01 -8.10
CA PRO A 268 23.21 -4.99 -8.14
C PRO A 268 21.95 -4.50 -7.42
N ALA A 269 20.81 -4.69 -8.06
CA ALA A 269 19.49 -4.53 -7.48
C ALA A 269 18.66 -5.82 -7.69
N ILE A 270 17.72 -6.09 -6.78
CA ILE A 270 16.89 -7.28 -6.85
C ILE A 270 15.42 -6.97 -6.60
N TRP A 271 14.54 -7.70 -7.29
CA TRP A 271 13.10 -7.68 -7.04
C TRP A 271 12.73 -8.65 -5.90
N LEU A 272 11.75 -8.26 -5.09
CA LEU A 272 11.24 -9.05 -3.96
C LEU A 272 9.76 -8.74 -3.74
N ALA A 273 8.92 -9.78 -3.60
CA ALA A 273 7.54 -9.64 -3.15
C ALA A 273 7.39 -10.24 -1.74
N PRO A 274 7.76 -9.51 -0.67
CA PRO A 274 8.09 -10.12 0.62
C PRO A 274 6.92 -10.84 1.29
N PHE A 275 5.68 -10.42 1.04
CA PHE A 275 4.52 -10.90 1.79
C PHE A 275 3.75 -12.06 1.16
N ILE A 276 4.21 -12.57 0.00
CA ILE A 276 3.49 -13.63 -0.72
C ILE A 276 4.32 -14.90 -0.85
N ALA A 277 3.64 -16.04 -0.82
CA ALA A 277 4.21 -17.33 -1.18
C ALA A 277 3.19 -18.17 -1.97
N GLU A 278 3.69 -19.08 -2.80
CA GLU A 278 2.86 -20.08 -3.48
C GLU A 278 2.83 -21.42 -2.72
N ALA A 279 1.87 -22.29 -3.04
CA ALA A 279 1.65 -23.56 -2.32
C ALA A 279 2.85 -24.52 -2.37
N ASP A 280 3.62 -24.49 -3.46
CA ASP A 280 4.76 -25.39 -3.65
C ASP A 280 6.07 -24.88 -3.02
N SER A 281 6.08 -23.64 -2.53
CA SER A 281 7.23 -23.06 -1.83
C SER A 281 7.58 -23.85 -0.57
N ALA A 282 8.86 -23.85 -0.21
CA ALA A 282 9.33 -24.45 1.03
C ALA A 282 8.72 -23.74 2.24
N VAL A 283 8.66 -22.41 2.22
CA VAL A 283 8.06 -21.63 3.32
C VAL A 283 6.60 -22.03 3.58
N PHE A 284 5.78 -22.20 2.53
CA PHE A 284 4.39 -22.60 2.70
C PHE A 284 4.23 -24.04 3.20
N ARG A 285 5.00 -24.98 2.63
CA ARG A 285 4.90 -26.39 3.00
C ARG A 285 5.41 -26.69 4.41
N GLN A 286 6.43 -25.96 4.85
CA GLN A 286 7.06 -26.17 6.15
C GLN A 286 6.38 -25.38 7.26
N HIS A 287 5.82 -24.21 6.95
CA HIS A 287 5.22 -23.29 7.93
C HIS A 287 3.82 -22.82 7.49
N PRO A 288 2.84 -23.71 7.28
CA PRO A 288 1.49 -23.30 6.88
C PRO A 288 0.77 -22.44 7.93
N ASP A 289 1.24 -22.47 9.17
CA ASP A 289 0.77 -21.66 10.30
C ASP A 289 1.24 -20.20 10.25
N TRP A 290 2.25 -19.87 9.43
CA TRP A 290 2.75 -18.51 9.23
C TRP A 290 1.87 -17.63 8.32
N PHE A 291 0.81 -18.20 7.74
CA PHE A 291 -0.03 -17.50 6.77
C PHE A 291 -1.31 -16.97 7.41
N VAL A 292 -1.75 -15.81 6.91
CA VAL A 292 -3.07 -15.25 7.24
C VAL A 292 -4.13 -16.29 6.91
N LYS A 293 -5.13 -16.45 7.78
CA LYS A 293 -6.18 -17.46 7.63
C LYS A 293 -7.51 -16.85 7.22
N ASN A 294 -8.28 -17.61 6.44
CA ASN A 294 -9.67 -17.27 6.14
C ASN A 294 -10.59 -17.57 7.34
N ALA A 295 -11.89 -17.30 7.18
CA ALA A 295 -12.88 -17.54 8.24
C ALA A 295 -13.01 -19.00 8.67
N ALA A 296 -12.61 -19.95 7.81
CA ALA A 296 -12.59 -21.38 8.10
C ALA A 296 -11.30 -21.84 8.80
N GLY A 297 -10.37 -20.92 9.10
CA GLY A 297 -9.09 -21.22 9.73
C GLY A 297 -8.05 -21.85 8.80
N GLN A 298 -8.28 -21.81 7.48
CA GLN A 298 -7.36 -22.31 6.46
C GLN A 298 -6.48 -21.16 5.93
N PRO A 299 -5.26 -21.42 5.44
CA PRO A 299 -4.46 -20.39 4.78
C PRO A 299 -5.26 -19.67 3.70
N LEU A 300 -5.30 -18.35 3.79
CA LEU A 300 -6.08 -17.47 2.93
C LEU A 300 -5.47 -17.44 1.54
N LYS A 301 -6.22 -17.93 0.54
CA LYS A 301 -5.85 -17.71 -0.86
C LYS A 301 -6.20 -16.28 -1.23
N ALA A 302 -5.27 -15.56 -1.86
CA ALA A 302 -5.48 -14.19 -2.27
C ALA A 302 -6.73 -14.01 -3.16
N GLU A 303 -7.05 -15.00 -4.01
CA GLU A 303 -8.23 -15.00 -4.89
C GLU A 303 -9.58 -15.06 -4.15
N GLU A 304 -9.61 -15.43 -2.87
CA GLU A 304 -10.82 -15.34 -2.04
C GLU A 304 -11.20 -13.88 -1.72
N ILE A 305 -10.24 -12.95 -1.83
CA ILE A 305 -10.44 -11.52 -1.54
C ILE A 305 -10.24 -10.68 -2.79
N THR A 306 -9.09 -10.83 -3.46
CA THR A 306 -8.58 -9.96 -4.53
C THR A 306 -8.01 -10.79 -5.69
N TYR A 307 -7.03 -10.26 -6.42
CA TYR A 307 -6.27 -10.95 -7.45
C TYR A 307 -5.41 -12.07 -6.86
N GLY A 308 -5.47 -13.27 -7.45
CA GLY A 308 -4.71 -14.44 -7.00
C GLY A 308 -3.19 -14.34 -7.18
N GLY A 309 -2.69 -13.31 -7.89
CA GLY A 309 -1.30 -13.16 -8.33
C GLY A 309 -1.17 -13.17 -9.85
N TRP A 310 -0.09 -12.61 -10.40
CA TRP A 310 0.10 -12.58 -11.87
C TRP A 310 0.64 -13.88 -12.47
N ARG A 311 1.21 -14.75 -11.65
CA ARG A 311 1.67 -16.10 -11.98
C ARG A 311 1.75 -16.92 -10.70
N CYS A 312 1.92 -18.23 -10.83
CA CYS A 312 2.20 -19.09 -9.67
C CYS A 312 1.07 -19.02 -8.61
N THR A 313 -0.18 -18.98 -9.05
CA THR A 313 -1.35 -18.80 -8.19
C THR A 313 -1.85 -20.16 -7.64
N PRO A 314 -2.56 -20.18 -6.50
CA PRO A 314 -2.89 -19.05 -5.64
C PRO A 314 -1.70 -18.58 -4.79
N TRP A 315 -1.60 -17.27 -4.58
CA TRP A 315 -0.74 -16.71 -3.54
C TRP A 315 -1.41 -16.77 -2.18
N TYR A 316 -0.59 -16.99 -1.17
CA TYR A 316 -0.94 -16.91 0.24
C TYR A 316 -0.14 -15.79 0.89
N VAL A 317 -0.73 -15.14 1.89
CA VAL A 317 -0.15 -13.96 2.54
C VAL A 317 0.53 -14.37 3.84
N LEU A 318 1.81 -14.03 3.98
CA LEU A 318 2.55 -14.17 5.23
C LEU A 318 1.97 -13.23 6.31
N ASP A 319 1.75 -13.76 7.50
CA ASP A 319 1.22 -13.03 8.63
C ASP A 319 2.34 -12.37 9.43
N CYS A 320 2.62 -11.11 9.11
CA CYS A 320 3.64 -10.33 9.80
C CYS A 320 3.30 -9.99 11.26
N SER A 321 2.13 -10.37 11.80
CA SER A 321 1.90 -10.35 13.24
C SER A 321 2.57 -11.55 13.95
N HIS A 322 2.99 -12.57 13.20
CA HIS A 322 3.75 -13.70 13.73
C HIS A 322 5.24 -13.31 13.86
N PRO A 323 5.87 -13.43 15.05
CA PRO A 323 7.26 -13.03 15.26
C PRO A 323 8.25 -13.79 14.36
N ASP A 324 8.03 -15.09 14.15
CA ASP A 324 8.92 -15.89 13.29
C ASP A 324 8.84 -15.48 11.81
N VAL A 325 7.72 -14.91 11.35
CA VAL A 325 7.60 -14.35 10.00
C VAL A 325 8.44 -13.08 9.88
N GLN A 326 8.41 -12.21 10.90
CA GLN A 326 9.25 -11.00 10.93
C GLN A 326 10.75 -11.37 10.91
N GLU A 327 11.14 -12.39 11.68
CA GLU A 327 12.52 -12.89 11.69
C GLU A 327 12.90 -13.51 10.32
N HIS A 328 12.02 -14.30 9.72
CA HIS A 328 12.24 -14.87 8.40
C HIS A 328 12.47 -13.79 7.33
N LEU A 329 11.61 -12.77 7.26
CA LEU A 329 11.75 -11.66 6.32
C LEU A 329 13.04 -10.87 6.58
N THR A 330 13.37 -10.65 7.85
CA THR A 330 14.64 -10.02 8.26
C THR A 330 15.83 -10.82 7.74
N GLN A 331 15.84 -12.13 7.94
CA GLN A 331 16.93 -13.00 7.48
C GLN A 331 17.04 -13.03 5.96
N VAL A 332 15.91 -13.08 5.22
CA VAL A 332 15.91 -13.00 3.76
C VAL A 332 16.59 -11.72 3.28
N VAL A 333 16.13 -10.56 3.76
CA VAL A 333 16.69 -9.25 3.34
C VAL A 333 18.14 -9.12 3.78
N LYS A 334 18.48 -9.61 4.98
CA LYS A 334 19.85 -9.59 5.51
C LYS A 334 20.80 -10.43 4.66
N THR A 335 20.43 -11.65 4.28
CA THR A 335 21.24 -12.49 3.39
C THR A 335 21.41 -11.83 2.01
N LEU A 336 20.33 -11.32 1.41
CA LEU A 336 20.40 -10.61 0.13
C LEU A 336 21.36 -9.40 0.20
N ARG A 337 21.30 -8.62 1.28
CA ARG A 337 22.11 -7.40 1.45
C ARG A 337 23.54 -7.69 1.87
N GLU A 338 23.72 -8.39 2.99
CA GLU A 338 25.00 -8.51 3.69
C GLU A 338 25.86 -9.64 3.13
N GLU A 339 25.24 -10.74 2.71
CA GLU A 339 25.96 -11.91 2.18
C GLU A 339 26.13 -11.79 0.66
N TRP A 340 25.05 -11.56 -0.08
CA TRP A 340 25.12 -11.52 -1.55
C TRP A 340 25.56 -10.15 -2.08
N GLY A 341 25.34 -9.07 -1.33
CA GLY A 341 25.78 -7.73 -1.70
C GLY A 341 24.79 -6.95 -2.56
N VAL A 342 23.48 -7.23 -2.48
CA VAL A 342 22.43 -6.44 -3.15
C VAL A 342 22.38 -5.04 -2.55
N GLU A 343 22.36 -4.02 -3.41
CA GLU A 343 22.42 -2.62 -2.97
C GLU A 343 21.06 -1.91 -3.00
N LEU A 344 20.11 -2.38 -3.81
CA LEU A 344 18.78 -1.82 -3.97
C LEU A 344 17.71 -2.91 -4.12
N PHE A 345 16.55 -2.69 -3.50
CA PHE A 345 15.42 -3.60 -3.53
C PHE A 345 14.23 -2.96 -4.26
N LYS A 346 13.72 -3.61 -5.29
CA LYS A 346 12.38 -3.33 -5.84
C LYS A 346 11.39 -4.20 -5.09
N LEU A 347 10.64 -3.60 -4.17
CA LEU A 347 9.59 -4.27 -3.42
C LEU A 347 8.26 -4.21 -4.20
N ASP A 348 7.63 -5.35 -4.41
CA ASP A 348 6.42 -5.49 -5.22
C ASP A 348 5.36 -6.31 -4.49
N ALA A 349 4.13 -6.30 -5.00
CA ALA A 349 2.98 -6.96 -4.37
C ALA A 349 2.76 -6.58 -2.88
N ASN A 350 3.25 -5.41 -2.47
CA ASN A 350 3.25 -4.98 -1.07
C ASN A 350 1.86 -4.92 -0.43
N TYR A 351 0.83 -4.54 -1.22
CA TYR A 351 -0.53 -4.46 -0.68
C TYR A 351 -1.08 -5.84 -0.27
N TRP A 352 -0.52 -6.97 -0.76
CA TRP A 352 -0.93 -8.28 -0.28
C TRP A 352 -0.69 -8.44 1.22
N GLY A 353 0.36 -7.82 1.77
CA GLY A 353 0.61 -7.80 3.22
C GLY A 353 -0.51 -7.16 4.05
N THR A 354 -1.41 -6.41 3.39
CA THR A 354 -2.57 -5.77 4.02
C THR A 354 -3.86 -6.57 3.91
N LEU A 355 -3.87 -7.73 3.22
CA LEU A 355 -5.12 -8.47 3.01
C LEU A 355 -5.74 -8.90 4.33
N GLN A 356 -7.03 -8.68 4.45
CA GLN A 356 -7.79 -8.93 5.68
C GLN A 356 -7.94 -10.43 5.93
N GLY A 357 -7.77 -10.84 7.18
CA GLY A 357 -7.98 -12.24 7.57
C GLY A 357 -7.66 -12.45 9.05
N GLN A 358 -7.78 -13.69 9.50
CA GLN A 358 -7.40 -14.09 10.84
C GLN A 358 -5.88 -14.14 10.94
N ARG A 359 -5.34 -13.51 11.97
CA ARG A 359 -3.91 -13.38 12.24
C ARG A 359 -3.53 -14.05 13.55
N PHE A 360 -2.23 -14.24 13.75
CA PHE A 360 -1.59 -14.76 14.94
C PHE A 360 -1.86 -13.87 16.15
N GLN A 361 -1.72 -12.55 15.99
CA GLN A 361 -2.11 -11.59 17.01
C GLN A 361 -3.53 -11.06 16.77
N SER A 362 -4.40 -11.22 17.78
CA SER A 362 -5.76 -10.65 17.73
C SER A 362 -5.71 -9.13 17.71
N GLY A 363 -6.65 -8.51 16.99
CA GLY A 363 -6.78 -7.06 16.92
C GLY A 363 -5.81 -6.37 15.96
N VAL A 364 -4.77 -7.06 15.46
CA VAL A 364 -3.85 -6.52 14.45
C VAL A 364 -4.55 -6.45 13.09
N THR A 365 -4.61 -5.25 12.54
CA THR A 365 -5.14 -4.94 11.21
C THR A 365 -4.17 -5.33 10.11
N GLY A 366 -4.63 -5.35 8.85
CA GLY A 366 -3.77 -5.53 7.69
C GLY A 366 -2.74 -4.42 7.52
N VAL A 367 -3.09 -3.17 7.83
CA VAL A 367 -2.12 -2.06 7.81
C VAL A 367 -1.05 -2.25 8.88
N GLU A 368 -1.42 -2.60 10.12
CA GLU A 368 -0.44 -2.89 11.18
C GLU A 368 0.48 -4.06 10.80
N ALA A 369 -0.08 -5.16 10.31
CA ALA A 369 0.72 -6.32 9.88
C ALA A 369 1.70 -5.93 8.76
N TYR A 370 1.24 -5.22 7.72
CA TYR A 370 2.13 -4.70 6.68
C TYR A 370 3.26 -3.85 7.24
N ARG A 371 2.97 -2.96 8.20
CA ARG A 371 3.98 -2.11 8.85
C ARG A 371 4.94 -2.88 9.74
N MET A 372 4.50 -3.98 10.37
CA MET A 372 5.37 -4.87 11.14
C MET A 372 6.35 -5.63 10.24
N GLY A 373 5.97 -5.92 8.99
CA GLY A 373 6.82 -6.63 8.04
C GLY A 373 7.76 -5.74 7.22
N MET A 374 7.50 -4.43 7.14
CA MET A 374 8.28 -3.43 6.42
C MET A 374 9.37 -2.79 7.28
#